data_AF-A0A154MS38-F1
#
_entry.id   AF-A0A154MS38-F1
#
_cell.length_a   1.000
_cell.length_b   1.000
_cell.length_c   1.000
_cell.angle_alpha   90.00
_cell.angle_beta   90.00
_cell.angle_gamma   90.00
#
_symmetry.space_group_name_H-M   'P 1'
#
loop_
_entity.id
_entity.type
_entity.pdbx_description
1 polymer ?
#
loop_
_entity_poly.entity_id
_entity_poly.type
_entity_poly.pdbx_seq_one_letter_code
_entity_poly.pdbx_strand_id
1 'polypeptide(L)'
;MIPLSTVESPPSVDVFADPVAVSSEWLRQWCKLDWREPMNANLDRAARYQTPSSAKDDRREGDTDDTYRSMREQQLSSGCDEVTAMPSPEAPQRADVAYLVLSARRVNSSAGVAFEAEQVRSVRRVLRQTDGRWLVDTRVEAG
;
A
#
# COMPACT_ATOMS: atom_id res chain seq x y z
N MET A 1 -2.75 9.82 31.78
CA MET A 1 -2.95 8.61 30.98
C MET A 1 -2.04 8.70 29.77
N ILE A 2 -1.07 7.78 29.65
CA ILE A 2 -0.15 7.71 28.51
C ILE A 2 -0.79 6.74 27.50
N PRO A 3 -1.04 7.10 26.23
CA PRO A 3 -1.54 6.13 25.27
C PRO A 3 -0.42 5.13 24.96
N LEU A 4 -0.76 3.85 25.03
CA LEU A 4 0.11 2.72 24.70
C LEU A 4 0.56 2.87 23.24
N SER A 5 1.87 2.95 23.02
CA SER A 5 2.46 2.78 21.70
C SER A 5 2.01 1.44 21.13
N THR A 6 1.25 1.46 20.04
CA THR A 6 0.94 0.26 19.27
C THR A 6 2.26 -0.26 18.73
N VAL A 7 2.79 -1.31 19.36
CA VAL A 7 3.94 -2.04 18.83
C VAL A 7 3.47 -2.66 17.52
N GLU A 8 3.90 -2.08 16.40
CA GLU A 8 3.70 -2.65 15.07
C GLU A 8 4.52 -3.94 15.05
N SER A 9 3.86 -5.09 15.21
CA SER A 9 4.50 -6.39 15.09
C SER A 9 5.17 -6.47 13.71
N PRO A 10 6.42 -6.96 13.61
CA PRO A 10 7.03 -7.18 12.30
C PRO A 10 6.12 -8.11 11.48
N PRO A 11 6.00 -7.89 10.17
CA PRO A 11 5.22 -8.77 9.32
C PRO A 11 5.70 -10.21 9.52
N SER A 12 4.77 -11.15 9.67
CA SER A 12 5.14 -12.56 9.71
C SER A 12 5.84 -12.91 8.39
N VAL A 13 6.90 -13.71 8.46
CA VAL A 13 7.65 -14.17 7.28
C VAL A 13 6.71 -14.82 6.25
N ASP A 14 5.59 -15.38 6.72
CA ASP A 14 4.54 -16.01 5.93
C ASP A 14 3.86 -15.05 4.94
N VAL A 15 3.83 -13.73 5.20
CA VAL A 15 3.22 -12.75 4.28
C VAL A 15 3.88 -12.79 2.90
N PHE A 16 5.19 -13.03 2.84
CA PHE A 16 5.94 -13.09 1.58
C PHE A 16 5.79 -14.42 0.84
N ALA A 17 5.15 -15.44 1.43
CA ALA A 17 4.94 -16.74 0.79
C ALA A 17 3.71 -16.77 -0.13
N ASP A 18 2.81 -15.79 -0.01
CA ASP A 18 1.54 -15.72 -0.75
C ASP A 18 1.40 -14.35 -1.45
N PRO A 19 1.18 -14.32 -2.79
CA PRO A 19 0.98 -13.07 -3.52
C PRO A 19 -0.24 -12.27 -3.03
N VAL A 20 -1.29 -12.93 -2.53
CA VAL A 20 -2.49 -12.26 -2.00
C VAL A 20 -2.18 -11.56 -0.67
N ALA A 21 -1.49 -12.26 0.24
CA ALA A 21 -1.10 -11.72 1.53
C ALA A 21 -0.16 -10.51 1.38
N VAL A 22 0.93 -10.65 0.60
CA VAL A 22 1.90 -9.55 0.40
C VAL A 22 1.25 -8.32 -0.23
N SER A 23 0.32 -8.51 -1.18
CA SER A 23 -0.35 -7.40 -1.85
C SER A 23 -1.39 -6.70 -0.98
N SER A 24 -2.05 -7.45 -0.10
CA SER A 24 -2.96 -6.87 0.89
C SER A 24 -2.20 -6.02 1.90
N GLU A 25 -1.07 -6.52 2.41
CA GLU A 25 -0.22 -5.76 3.33
C GLU A 25 0.42 -4.53 2.66
N TRP A 26 0.89 -4.68 1.43
CA TRP A 26 1.33 -3.53 0.63
C TRP A 26 0.25 -2.44 0.56
N LEU A 27 -0.99 -2.80 0.19
CA LEU A 27 -2.08 -1.82 0.03
C LEU A 27 -2.44 -1.14 1.37
N ARG A 28 -2.43 -1.89 2.49
CA ARG A 28 -2.63 -1.31 3.83
C ARG A 28 -1.59 -0.24 4.14
N GLN A 29 -0.32 -0.51 3.87
CA GLN A 29 0.77 0.42 4.16
C GLN A 29 0.77 1.62 3.23
N TRP A 30 0.59 1.38 1.93
CA TRP A 30 0.54 2.43 0.91
C TRP A 30 -0.59 3.43 1.17
N CYS A 31 -1.73 2.94 1.65
CA CYS A 31 -2.93 3.74 1.91
C CYS A 31 -2.90 4.48 3.26
N LYS A 32 -1.98 4.15 4.17
CA LYS A 32 -1.93 4.75 5.50
C LYS A 32 -1.08 6.01 5.48
N LEU A 33 -1.73 7.18 5.49
CA LEU A 33 -1.08 8.48 5.59
C LEU A 33 -1.38 9.10 6.96
N ASP A 34 -0.36 9.61 7.65
CA ASP A 34 -0.49 10.38 8.89
C ASP A 34 0.31 11.68 8.76
N TRP A 35 -0.34 12.82 8.95
CA TRP A 35 0.29 14.13 8.81
C TRP A 35 1.46 14.38 9.78
N ARG A 36 1.56 13.59 10.85
CA ARG A 36 2.63 13.67 11.83
C ARG A 36 3.89 12.95 11.38
N GLU A 37 3.77 12.05 10.40
CA GLU A 37 4.89 11.29 9.88
C GLU A 37 5.71 12.11 8.85
N PRO A 38 6.97 11.72 8.61
CA PRO A 38 7.76 12.29 7.51
C PRO A 38 7.06 12.16 6.16
N MET A 39 7.36 13.07 5.23
CA MET A 39 6.87 13.02 3.86
C MET A 39 7.11 11.64 3.24
N ASN A 40 6.07 11.07 2.62
CA ASN A 40 6.11 9.75 1.99
C ASN A 40 6.42 8.55 2.93
N ALA A 41 6.21 8.67 4.26
CA ALA A 41 6.44 7.56 5.20
C ALA A 41 5.60 6.30 4.89
N ASN A 42 4.41 6.49 4.31
CA ASN A 42 3.57 5.40 3.80
C ASN A 42 4.27 4.60 2.69
N LEU A 43 4.92 5.29 1.75
CA LEU A 43 5.69 4.67 0.67
C LEU A 43 6.90 3.91 1.23
N ASP A 44 7.53 4.43 2.27
CA ASP A 44 8.68 3.80 2.92
C ASP A 44 8.30 2.49 3.62
N ARG A 45 7.13 2.45 4.27
CA ARG A 45 6.58 1.20 4.82
C ARG A 45 6.17 0.23 3.70
N ALA A 46 5.49 0.73 2.67
CA ALA A 46 5.01 -0.08 1.56
C ALA A 46 6.15 -0.71 0.74
N ALA A 47 7.30 -0.03 0.63
CA ALA A 47 8.47 -0.49 -0.13
C ALA A 47 8.99 -1.87 0.31
N ARG A 48 8.73 -2.29 1.55
CA ARG A 48 9.12 -3.63 2.05
C ARG A 48 8.40 -4.78 1.34
N TYR A 49 7.24 -4.50 0.76
CA TYR A 49 6.36 -5.46 0.10
C TYR A 49 6.46 -5.39 -1.43
N GLN A 50 7.35 -4.53 -1.96
CA GLN A 50 7.48 -4.24 -3.37
C GLN A 50 8.82 -4.67 -3.94
N THR A 51 8.86 -4.83 -5.26
CA THR A 51 10.12 -4.84 -5.99
C THR A 51 10.79 -3.46 -5.89
N PRO A 52 12.14 -3.39 -5.96
CA PRO A 52 12.84 -2.10 -5.95
C PRO A 52 12.41 -1.15 -7.07
N SER A 53 12.05 -1.68 -8.25
CA SER A 53 11.51 -0.91 -9.36
C SER A 53 10.16 -0.29 -9.00
N SER A 54 9.21 -1.07 -8.49
CA SER A 54 7.89 -0.53 -8.12
C SER A 54 7.98 0.47 -6.99
N ALA A 55 8.84 0.24 -5.99
CA ALA A 55 9.03 1.21 -4.90
C ALA A 55 9.61 2.54 -5.40
N LYS A 56 10.52 2.49 -6.38
CA LYS A 56 11.06 3.70 -7.03
C LYS A 56 9.98 4.43 -7.82
N ASP A 57 9.10 3.71 -8.50
CA ASP A 57 8.03 4.28 -9.30
C ASP A 57 7.00 4.98 -8.40
N ASP A 58 6.53 4.32 -7.35
CA ASP A 58 5.62 4.93 -6.35
C ASP A 58 6.26 6.16 -5.69
N ARG A 59 7.57 6.13 -5.38
CA ARG A 59 8.31 7.29 -4.84
C ARG A 59 8.35 8.48 -5.80
N ARG A 60 8.35 8.27 -7.12
CA ARG A 60 8.29 9.38 -8.10
C ARG A 60 6.93 10.04 -8.16
N GLU A 61 5.87 9.31 -7.82
CA GLU A 61 4.48 9.79 -7.77
C GLU A 61 4.07 10.29 -6.37
N GLY A 62 4.98 10.19 -5.40
CA GLY A 62 4.73 10.60 -4.01
C GLY A 62 4.57 12.10 -3.83
N ASP A 63 4.35 12.49 -2.58
CA ASP A 63 4.19 13.88 -2.18
C ASP A 63 5.43 14.71 -2.51
N THR A 64 5.15 15.95 -2.91
CA THR A 64 6.12 17.05 -3.03
C THR A 64 6.12 17.87 -1.74
N ASP A 65 7.11 18.75 -1.55
CA ASP A 65 7.16 19.63 -0.38
C ASP A 65 5.87 20.46 -0.21
N ASP A 66 5.27 20.90 -1.31
CA ASP A 66 4.05 21.71 -1.27
C ASP A 66 2.81 20.88 -0.93
N THR A 67 2.66 19.67 -1.50
CA THR A 67 1.54 18.79 -1.13
C THR A 67 1.67 18.30 0.30
N TYR A 68 2.89 17.98 0.75
CA TYR A 68 3.17 17.61 2.14
C TYR A 68 2.91 18.75 3.13
N ARG A 69 3.31 19.98 2.81
CA ARG A 69 3.01 21.15 3.65
C ARG A 69 1.50 21.36 3.78
N SER A 70 0.78 21.32 2.67
CA SER A 70 -0.68 21.46 2.63
C SER A 70 -1.37 20.37 3.45
N MET A 71 -0.94 19.11 3.30
CA MET A 71 -1.42 17.97 4.09
C MET A 71 -1.22 18.19 5.59
N ARG A 72 -0.06 18.73 6.00
CA ARG A 72 0.23 19.05 7.40
C ARG A 72 -0.62 20.19 7.96
N GLU A 73 -0.78 21.27 7.21
CA GLU A 73 -1.62 22.41 7.61
C GLU A 73 -3.07 21.99 7.82
N GLN A 74 -3.58 21.13 6.95
CA GLN A 74 -4.94 20.58 7.02
C GLN A 74 -5.06 19.36 7.95
N GLN A 75 -3.96 18.90 8.55
CA GLN A 75 -3.90 17.72 9.42
C GLN A 75 -4.55 16.48 8.78
N LEU A 76 -4.25 16.23 7.50
CA LEU A 76 -4.86 15.14 6.75
C LEU A 76 -4.28 13.79 7.17
N SER A 77 -5.13 12.78 7.26
CA SER A 77 -4.71 11.39 7.46
C SER A 77 -5.66 10.48 6.72
N SER A 78 -5.16 9.32 6.31
CA SER A 78 -5.99 8.30 5.68
C SER A 78 -5.56 6.89 6.09
N GLY A 79 -6.49 5.96 5.93
CA GLY A 79 -6.24 4.54 6.12
C GLY A 79 -7.23 3.72 5.31
N CYS A 80 -6.80 2.53 4.92
CA CYS A 80 -7.66 1.60 4.20
C CYS A 80 -8.25 0.55 5.14
N ASP A 81 -9.55 0.35 5.03
CA ASP A 81 -10.26 -0.82 5.51
C ASP A 81 -10.82 -1.63 4.31
N GLU A 82 -11.46 -2.76 4.60
CA GLU A 82 -12.06 -3.63 3.57
C GLU A 82 -11.08 -4.03 2.44
N VAL A 83 -9.79 -4.15 2.80
CA VAL A 83 -8.72 -4.50 1.87
C VAL A 83 -8.94 -5.92 1.33
N THR A 84 -8.98 -6.02 0.01
CA THR A 84 -9.10 -7.27 -0.73
C THR A 84 -8.06 -7.33 -1.84
N ALA A 85 -7.57 -8.54 -2.09
CA ALA A 85 -6.70 -8.87 -3.20
C ALA A 85 -7.22 -10.15 -3.83
N MET A 86 -7.56 -10.10 -5.11
CA MET A 86 -8.12 -11.25 -5.84
C MET A 86 -7.31 -11.48 -7.11
N PRO A 87 -7.04 -12.75 -7.49
CA PRO A 87 -6.49 -13.05 -8.81
C PRO A 87 -7.32 -12.39 -9.91
N SER A 88 -6.65 -11.67 -10.81
CA SER A 88 -7.30 -11.13 -11.99
C SER A 88 -7.82 -12.29 -12.85
N PRO A 89 -9.12 -12.32 -13.17
CA PRO A 89 -9.70 -13.37 -14.01
C PRO A 89 -9.26 -13.26 -15.48
N GLU A 90 -8.79 -12.08 -15.89
CA GLU A 90 -8.47 -11.75 -17.28
C GLU A 90 -6.98 -11.94 -17.62
N ALA A 91 -6.13 -12.04 -16.59
CA ALA A 91 -4.68 -12.10 -16.77
C ALA A 91 -4.13 -13.52 -16.55
N PRO A 92 -3.14 -13.95 -17.36
CA PRO A 92 -2.56 -15.29 -17.23
C PRO A 92 -1.81 -15.44 -15.91
N GLN A 93 -2.08 -16.53 -15.20
CA GLN A 93 -1.38 -16.88 -13.96
C GLN A 93 -0.23 -17.85 -14.29
N ARG A 94 0.96 -17.59 -13.74
CA ARG A 94 2.14 -18.47 -13.85
C ARG A 94 2.67 -18.79 -12.46
N ALA A 95 3.58 -19.77 -12.37
CA ALA A 95 4.15 -20.19 -11.10
C ALA A 95 4.96 -19.09 -10.37
N ASP A 96 5.44 -18.10 -11.12
CA ASP A 96 6.32 -17.01 -10.69
C ASP A 96 5.74 -15.61 -10.91
N VAL A 97 4.54 -15.53 -11.53
CA VAL A 97 3.86 -14.26 -11.83
C VAL A 97 2.38 -14.40 -11.51
N ALA A 98 1.89 -13.49 -10.68
CA ALA A 98 0.47 -13.32 -10.43
C ALA A 98 0.03 -11.91 -10.83
N TYR A 99 -1.21 -11.79 -11.26
CA TYR A 99 -1.86 -10.51 -11.49
C TYR A 99 -3.04 -10.42 -10.54
N LEU A 100 -3.07 -9.39 -9.71
CA LEU A 100 -4.11 -9.21 -8.70
C LEU A 100 -4.87 -7.91 -8.92
N VAL A 101 -6.19 -8.00 -8.80
CA VAL A 101 -7.07 -6.85 -8.61
C VAL A 101 -7.14 -6.57 -7.13
N LEU A 102 -6.65 -5.40 -6.73
CA LEU A 102 -6.61 -4.93 -5.36
C LEU A 102 -7.71 -3.90 -5.18
N SER A 103 -8.45 -3.99 -4.08
CA SER A 103 -9.43 -2.97 -3.72
C SER A 103 -9.49 -2.74 -2.22
N ALA A 104 -9.80 -1.51 -1.83
CA ALA A 104 -9.99 -1.13 -0.44
C ALA A 104 -10.91 0.08 -0.35
N ARG A 105 -11.54 0.27 0.81
CA ARG A 105 -12.21 1.54 1.12
C ARG A 105 -11.22 2.40 1.91
N ARG A 106 -10.85 3.55 1.33
CA ARG A 106 -9.96 4.53 1.97
C ARG A 106 -10.81 5.54 2.71
N VAL A 107 -10.55 5.71 4.00
CA VAL A 107 -11.18 6.73 4.84
C VAL A 107 -10.20 7.88 4.99
N ASN A 108 -10.61 9.07 4.56
CA ASN A 108 -9.87 10.31 4.71
C ASN A 108 -10.38 11.07 5.94
N SER A 109 -9.46 11.67 6.68
CA SER A 109 -9.75 12.42 7.90
C SER A 109 -8.92 13.69 7.97
N SER A 110 -9.45 14.71 8.65
CA SER A 110 -8.77 15.97 8.97
C SER A 110 -8.90 16.21 10.45
N ALA A 111 -7.78 16.50 11.12
CA ALA A 111 -7.72 16.69 12.57
C ALA A 111 -8.38 15.54 13.37
N GLY A 112 -8.30 14.31 12.85
CA GLY A 112 -8.87 13.11 13.48
C GLY A 112 -10.37 12.89 13.21
N VAL A 113 -11.03 13.74 12.43
CA VAL A 113 -12.43 13.59 12.04
C VAL A 113 -12.51 13.08 10.61
N ALA A 114 -13.15 11.92 10.40
CA ALA A 114 -13.40 11.39 9.06
C ALA A 114 -14.35 12.31 8.28
N PHE A 115 -14.02 12.62 7.03
CA PHE A 115 -14.83 13.49 6.18
C PHE A 115 -15.19 12.88 4.83
N GLU A 116 -14.47 11.84 4.39
CA GLU A 116 -14.71 11.19 3.11
C GLU A 116 -14.30 9.72 3.19
N ALA A 117 -15.02 8.88 2.45
CA ALA A 117 -14.62 7.52 2.16
C ALA A 117 -14.73 7.28 0.65
N GLU A 118 -13.70 6.69 0.07
CA GLU A 118 -13.64 6.42 -1.36
C GLU A 118 -13.15 5.00 -1.65
N GLN A 119 -13.50 4.49 -2.83
CA GLN A 119 -13.03 3.19 -3.26
C GLN A 119 -11.70 3.31 -3.99
N VAL A 120 -10.66 2.69 -3.45
CA VAL A 120 -9.37 2.51 -4.13
C VAL A 120 -9.42 1.20 -4.90
N ARG A 121 -8.98 1.24 -6.17
CA ARG A 121 -8.78 0.06 -7.02
C ARG A 121 -7.43 0.15 -7.75
N SER A 122 -6.72 -0.96 -7.80
CA SER A 122 -5.44 -1.06 -8.52
C SER A 122 -5.25 -2.48 -9.05
N VAL A 123 -4.78 -2.61 -10.28
CA VAL A 123 -4.31 -3.90 -10.79
C VAL A 123 -2.79 -3.91 -10.71
N ARG A 124 -2.24 -4.94 -10.06
CA ARG A 124 -0.79 -5.08 -9.85
C ARG A 124 -0.31 -6.42 -10.38
N ARG A 125 0.84 -6.38 -11.05
CA ARG A 125 1.67 -7.58 -11.23
C ARG A 125 2.37 -7.87 -9.90
N VAL A 126 2.49 -9.13 -9.54
CA VAL A 126 3.19 -9.63 -8.35
C VAL A 126 4.17 -10.70 -8.80
N LEU A 127 5.42 -10.59 -8.39
CA LEU A 127 6.52 -11.43 -8.89
C LEU A 127 7.12 -12.25 -7.76
N ARG A 128 7.32 -13.53 -8.02
CA ARG A 128 8.10 -14.40 -7.14
C ARG A 128 9.59 -14.17 -7.41
N GLN A 129 10.31 -13.75 -6.39
CA GLN A 129 11.74 -13.53 -6.43
C GLN A 129 12.51 -14.85 -6.39
N THR A 130 13.80 -14.81 -6.69
CA THR A 130 14.69 -15.99 -6.67
C THR A 130 14.86 -16.58 -5.26
N ASP A 131 14.66 -15.77 -4.21
CA ASP A 131 14.64 -16.20 -2.81
C ASP A 131 13.28 -16.80 -2.39
N GLY A 132 12.33 -16.91 -3.31
CA GLY A 132 11.01 -17.52 -3.10
C GLY A 132 9.93 -16.55 -2.61
N ARG A 133 10.28 -15.31 -2.24
CA ARG A 133 9.31 -14.29 -1.77
C ARG A 133 8.50 -13.71 -2.91
N TRP A 134 7.21 -13.49 -2.70
CA TRP A 134 6.37 -12.67 -3.57
C TRP A 134 6.53 -11.20 -3.23
N LEU A 135 6.59 -10.34 -4.24
CA LEU A 135 6.64 -8.88 -4.09
C LEU A 135 5.73 -8.21 -5.11
N VAL A 136 5.06 -7.14 -4.69
CA VAL A 136 4.25 -6.28 -5.57
C VAL A 136 5.16 -5.54 -6.54
N ASP A 137 4.82 -5.59 -7.81
CA ASP A 137 5.58 -4.97 -8.88
C ASP A 137 4.72 -3.90 -9.58
N THR A 138 4.91 -3.72 -10.89
CA THR A 138 4.33 -2.61 -11.64
C THR A 138 2.80 -2.60 -11.57
N ARG A 139 2.26 -1.38 -11.61
CA ARG A 139 0.87 -1.14 -11.98
C ARG A 139 0.65 -1.64 -13.41
N VAL A 140 -0.48 -2.27 -13.63
CA VAL A 140 -0.94 -2.68 -14.96
C VAL A 140 -2.17 -1.87 -15.26
N GLU A 141 -2.10 -1.03 -16.30
CA GLU A 141 -3.29 -0.40 -16.88
C GLU A 141 -4.10 -1.50 -17.56
N ALA A 142 -5.42 -1.55 -17.33
CA ALA A 142 -6.29 -2.33 -18.19
C ALA A 142 -6.26 -1.68 -19.58
N GLY A 143 -5.92 -2.46 -20.61
CA GLY A 143 -5.87 -2.00 -22.00
C GLY A 143 -7.24 -1.71 -22.60
#